data_AF-A0A955KLR9-F1
#
_entry.id   AF-A0A955KLR9-F1
#
_cell.length_a   1.000
_cell.length_b   1.000
_cell.length_c   1.000
_cell.angle_alpha   90.00
_cell.angle_beta   90.00
_cell.angle_gamma   90.00
#
_symmetry.space_group_name_H-M   'P 1'
#
loop_
_entity.id
_entity.type
_entity.pdbx_description
1 polymer ?
#
loop_
_entity_poly.entity_id
_entity_poly.type
_entity_poly.pdbx_seq_one_letter_code
_entity_poly.pdbx_strand_id
1 'polypeptide(L)'
;MENTENKQLKEAIAENAKLIEQNNKLLRKIYRQNVWGMWLRVVWYAALIGLPFALYFYVLEPYFAALGSSYETFSAGIQEIPGFKQFNETLRQHKGE
;
A
#
# COMPACT_ATOMS: atom_id res chain seq x y z
N MET A 1 -40.98 -27.72 39.53
CA MET A 1 -40.72 -26.54 38.69
C MET A 1 -39.23 -26.14 38.79
N GLU A 2 -38.65 -26.08 39.99
CA GLU A 2 -37.22 -25.78 40.26
C GLU A 2 -36.19 -26.63 39.48
N ASN A 3 -36.46 -27.92 39.26
CA ASN A 3 -35.57 -28.79 38.47
C ASN A 3 -35.54 -28.43 36.97
N THR A 4 -36.63 -27.87 36.44
CA THR A 4 -36.72 -27.49 35.03
C THR A 4 -35.95 -26.21 34.77
N GLU A 5 -36.07 -25.21 35.65
CA GLU A 5 -35.33 -23.94 35.57
C GLU A 5 -33.82 -24.16 35.69
N ASN A 6 -33.38 -25.00 36.64
CA ASN A 6 -31.97 -25.36 36.76
C ASN A 6 -31.42 -26.08 35.51
N LYS A 7 -32.24 -26.92 34.87
CA LYS A 7 -31.85 -27.60 33.63
C LYS A 7 -31.72 -26.62 32.47
N GLN A 8 -32.69 -25.72 32.29
CA GLN A 8 -32.66 -24.68 31.27
C GLN A 8 -31.48 -23.72 31.48
N LEU A 9 -31.17 -23.36 32.73
CA LEU A 9 -30.02 -22.53 33.06
C LEU A 9 -28.70 -23.21 32.69
N LYS A 10 -28.56 -24.51 33.00
CA LYS A 10 -27.37 -25.29 32.60
C LYS A 10 -27.22 -25.38 31.08
N GLU A 11 -28.31 -25.60 30.37
CA GLU A 11 -28.32 -25.63 28.90
C GLU A 11 -27.91 -24.28 28.30
N ALA A 12 -28.46 -23.17 28.82
CA ALA A 12 -28.12 -21.82 28.39
C ALA A 12 -26.65 -21.45 28.67
N ILE A 13 -26.09 -21.88 29.81
CA ILE A 13 -24.66 -21.68 30.13
C ILE A 13 -23.79 -22.49 29.17
N ALA A 14 -24.13 -23.75 28.90
CA ALA A 14 -23.40 -24.61 27.98
C ALA A 14 -23.40 -24.06 26.55
N GLU A 15 -24.54 -23.54 26.10
CA GLU A 15 -24.67 -22.91 24.80
C GLU A 15 -23.84 -21.63 24.69
N ASN A 16 -23.88 -20.76 25.71
CA ASN A 16 -23.04 -19.57 25.77
C ASN A 16 -21.54 -19.91 25.74
N ALA A 17 -21.10 -20.92 26.49
CA ALA A 17 -19.71 -21.37 26.49
C ALA A 17 -19.27 -21.82 25.08
N LYS A 18 -20.13 -22.57 24.38
CA LYS A 18 -19.89 -23.00 23.00
C LYS A 18 -19.81 -21.82 22.03
N LEU A 19 -20.71 -20.84 22.15
CA LEU A 19 -20.70 -19.63 21.33
C LEU A 19 -19.42 -18.81 21.54
N ILE A 20 -18.95 -18.68 22.78
CA ILE A 20 -17.69 -17.99 23.09
C ILE A 20 -16.51 -18.72 22.45
N GLU A 21 -16.47 -20.05 22.52
CA GLU A 21 -15.41 -20.84 21.89
C GLU A 21 -15.40 -20.65 20.36
N GLN A 22 -16.58 -20.65 19.73
CA GLN A 22 -16.73 -20.39 18.30
C GLN A 22 -16.29 -18.96 17.94
N ASN A 23 -16.66 -17.97 18.74
CA ASN A 23 -16.24 -16.58 18.55
C ASN A 23 -14.72 -16.45 18.58
N ASN A 24 -14.07 -17.12 19.52
CA ASN A 24 -12.61 -17.09 19.64
C ASN A 24 -11.91 -17.69 18.42
N LYS A 25 -12.48 -18.75 17.84
CA LYS A 25 -12.00 -19.35 16.58
C LYS A 25 -12.14 -18.39 15.40
N LEU A 26 -13.26 -17.66 15.30
CA LEU A 26 -13.49 -16.67 14.25
C LEU A 26 -12.54 -15.47 14.40
N LEU A 27 -12.40 -14.92 15.60
CA LEU A 27 -11.47 -13.83 15.91
C LEU A 27 -10.03 -14.18 15.51
N ARG A 28 -9.56 -15.39 15.85
CA ARG A 28 -8.24 -15.87 15.41
C ARG A 28 -8.11 -15.94 13.88
N LYS A 29 -9.18 -16.30 13.17
CA LYS A 29 -9.17 -16.34 11.71
C LYS A 29 -9.08 -14.94 11.11
N ILE A 30 -9.87 -14.00 11.61
CA ILE A 30 -9.88 -12.59 11.18
C ILE A 30 -8.54 -11.93 11.47
N TYR A 31 -7.98 -12.14 12.67
CA TYR A 31 -6.71 -11.57 13.06
C TYR A 31 -5.58 -11.96 12.10
N ARG A 32 -5.48 -13.25 11.75
CA ARG A 32 -4.48 -13.72 10.76
C ARG A 32 -4.68 -13.06 9.39
N GLN A 33 -5.92 -12.96 8.92
CA GLN A 33 -6.21 -12.30 7.63
C GLN A 33 -5.82 -10.82 7.64
N ASN A 34 -6.09 -10.10 8.74
CA ASN A 34 -5.70 -8.70 8.90
C ASN A 34 -4.18 -8.53 8.91
N VAL A 35 -3.45 -9.42 9.60
CA VAL A 35 -1.98 -9.41 9.59
C VAL A 35 -1.45 -9.63 8.17
N TRP A 36 -1.98 -10.60 7.43
CA TRP A 36 -1.61 -10.82 6.02
C TRP A 36 -1.92 -9.60 5.13
N GLY A 37 -3.07 -8.96 5.34
CA GLY A 37 -3.44 -7.73 4.63
C GLY A 37 -2.51 -6.57 4.94
N MET A 38 -2.07 -6.43 6.20
CA MET A 38 -1.08 -5.43 6.59
C MET A 38 0.26 -5.67 5.90
N TRP A 39 0.76 -6.91 5.90
CA TRP A 39 2.00 -7.26 5.20
C TRP A 39 1.92 -7.00 3.70
N LEU A 40 0.82 -7.36 3.04
CA LEU A 40 0.62 -7.07 1.63
C LEU A 40 0.67 -5.57 1.34
N ARG A 41 0.06 -4.73 2.18
CA ARG A 41 0.14 -3.27 2.04
C ARG A 41 1.57 -2.77 2.22
N VAL A 42 2.29 -3.26 3.25
CA VAL A 42 3.69 -2.90 3.47
C VAL A 42 4.55 -3.26 2.26
N VAL A 43 4.40 -4.46 1.72
CA VAL A 43 5.11 -4.91 0.51
C VAL A 43 4.72 -4.06 -0.69
N TRP A 44 3.44 -3.71 -0.85
CA TRP A 44 2.98 -2.85 -1.93
C TRP A 44 3.62 -1.47 -1.89
N TYR A 45 3.66 -0.82 -0.72
CA TYR A 45 4.34 0.47 -0.57
C TYR A 45 5.86 0.35 -0.73
N ALA A 46 6.47 -0.72 -0.21
CA ALA A 46 7.88 -1.00 -0.40
C ALA A 46 8.22 -1.20 -1.88
N ALA A 47 7.34 -1.84 -2.66
CA ALA A 47 7.49 -1.95 -4.11
C ALA A 47 7.27 -0.59 -4.79
N LEU A 48 6.24 0.16 -4.41
CA LEU A 48 5.96 1.49 -5.00
C LEU A 48 7.15 2.45 -4.86
N ILE A 49 7.83 2.42 -3.71
CA ILE A 49 9.02 3.25 -3.46
C ILE A 49 10.27 2.57 -3.98
N GLY A 50 10.43 1.26 -3.74
CA GLY A 50 11.61 0.50 -4.09
C GLY A 50 11.81 0.32 -5.59
N LEU A 51 10.73 0.28 -6.39
CA LEU A 51 10.81 0.07 -7.84
C LEU A 51 11.42 1.30 -8.56
N PRO A 52 11.01 2.56 -8.28
CA PRO A 52 11.73 3.75 -8.77
C PRO A 52 13.21 3.78 -8.35
N PHE A 53 13.52 3.42 -7.10
CA PHE A 53 14.90 3.37 -6.62
C PHE A 53 15.71 2.28 -7.34
N ALA A 54 15.18 1.07 -7.44
CA ALA A 54 15.82 -0.04 -8.14
C ALA A 54 16.04 0.29 -9.62
N LEU A 55 15.05 0.92 -10.27
CA LEU A 55 15.16 1.39 -11.64
C LEU A 55 16.26 2.46 -11.79
N TYR A 56 16.39 3.38 -10.83
CA TYR A 56 17.46 4.37 -10.83
C TYR A 56 18.86 3.75 -10.73
N PHE A 57 19.09 2.88 -9.75
CA PHE A 57 20.42 2.30 -9.56
C PHE A 57 20.79 1.28 -10.65
N TYR A 58 19.87 0.39 -11.04
CA TYR A 58 20.21 -0.69 -11.98
C TYR A 58 20.07 -0.32 -13.44
N VAL A 59 19.09 0.54 -13.78
CA VAL A 59 18.82 0.90 -15.17
C VAL A 59 19.43 2.25 -15.48
N LEU A 60 19.20 3.28 -14.66
CA LEU A 60 19.65 4.61 -15.02
C LEU A 60 21.18 4.80 -14.91
N GLU A 61 21.90 4.09 -14.04
CA GLU A 61 23.37 4.21 -13.93
C GLU A 61 24.13 3.99 -15.26
N PRO A 62 23.92 2.89 -16.02
CA PRO A 62 24.57 2.73 -17.33
C PRO A 62 24.08 3.74 -18.38
N TYR A 63 22.81 4.16 -18.34
CA TYR A 63 22.31 5.20 -19.25
C TYR A 63 22.87 6.58 -18.91
N PHE A 64 23.08 6.93 -17.64
CA PHE A 64 23.73 8.17 -17.23
C PHE A 64 25.22 8.16 -17.55
N ALA A 65 25.89 7.01 -17.48
CA ALA A 65 27.26 6.85 -17.95
C ALA A 65 27.37 6.97 -19.48
N ALA A 66 26.39 6.44 -20.23
CA ALA A 66 26.33 6.55 -21.69
C ALA A 66 25.89 7.95 -22.18
N LEU A 67 25.02 8.64 -21.43
CA LEU A 67 24.56 10.01 -21.68
C LEU A 67 25.48 11.07 -21.06
N GLY A 68 26.53 10.65 -20.35
CA GLY A 68 27.67 11.45 -19.95
C GLY A 68 27.33 12.73 -19.17
N SER A 69 26.88 12.64 -17.92
CA SER A 69 26.86 13.74 -16.92
C SER A 69 26.15 15.06 -17.28
N SER A 70 25.67 15.26 -18.49
CA SER A 70 25.09 16.51 -18.94
C SER A 70 23.61 16.53 -18.57
N TYR A 71 23.36 17.04 -17.37
CA TYR A 71 22.05 17.59 -17.01
C TYR A 71 21.47 18.47 -18.15
N GLU A 72 22.34 19.14 -18.92
CA GLU A 72 21.99 19.87 -20.15
C GLU A 72 21.38 18.99 -21.26
N THR A 73 21.90 17.79 -21.53
CA THR A 73 21.34 16.90 -22.57
C THR A 73 20.01 16.31 -22.13
N PHE A 74 19.86 15.98 -20.84
CA PHE A 74 18.59 15.57 -20.26
C PHE A 74 17.56 16.71 -20.30
N SER A 75 17.97 17.94 -19.93
CA SER A 75 17.12 19.12 -19.99
C SER A 75 16.73 19.47 -21.43
N ALA A 76 17.64 19.35 -22.39
CA ALA A 76 17.37 19.53 -23.81
C ALA A 76 16.36 18.48 -24.32
N GLY A 77 16.53 17.20 -23.98
CA GLY A 77 15.61 16.14 -24.35
C GLY A 77 14.20 16.32 -23.76
N ILE A 78 14.09 16.77 -22.50
CA ILE A 78 12.78 17.09 -21.90
C ILE A 78 12.15 18.33 -22.53
N GLN A 79 12.94 19.35 -22.87
CA GLN A 79 12.46 20.51 -23.61
C GLN A 79 12.05 20.18 -25.04
N GLU A 80 12.56 19.11 -25.65
CA GLU A 80 12.11 18.68 -26.99
C GLU A 80 10.73 18.02 -26.99
N ILE A 81 10.20 17.63 -25.82
CA ILE A 81 8.84 17.06 -25.70
C ILE A 81 7.79 18.20 -25.87
N PRO A 82 6.94 18.16 -26.93
CA PRO A 82 6.05 19.26 -27.28
C PRO A 82 5.10 19.69 -26.15
N GLY A 83 4.60 18.74 -25.34
CA GLY A 83 3.73 19.03 -24.20
C GLY A 83 4.42 19.67 -22.99
N PHE A 84 5.73 19.47 -22.83
CA PHE A 84 6.48 19.99 -21.68
C PHE A 84 6.88 21.46 -21.86
N LYS A 85 7.16 21.88 -23.10
CA LYS A 85 7.36 23.30 -23.48
C LYS A 85 6.13 24.14 -23.20
N GLN A 86 4.98 23.69 -23.68
CA GLN A 86 3.70 24.40 -23.52
C GLN A 86 3.30 24.53 -22.04
N PHE A 87 3.59 23.51 -21.24
CA PHE A 87 3.37 23.51 -19.79
C PHE A 87 4.25 24.55 -19.07
N ASN A 88 5.55 24.60 -19.39
CA ASN A 88 6.48 25.54 -18.76
C ASN A 88 6.21 27.01 -19.17
N GLU A 89 5.84 27.24 -20.42
CA GLU A 89 5.44 28.58 -20.92
C GLU A 89 4.18 29.08 -20.20
N THR A 90 3.18 28.22 -20.02
CA THR A 90 1.94 28.55 -19.30
C THR A 90 2.20 28.87 -17.82
N LEU A 91 3.08 28.11 -17.16
CA LEU A 91 3.47 28.37 -15.78
C LEU A 91 4.26 29.67 -15.60
N ARG A 92 5.12 30.02 -16.57
CA ARG A 92 5.88 31.27 -16.55
C ARG A 92 4.98 32.48 -16.79
N GLN A 93 3.97 32.37 -17.66
CA GLN A 93 2.98 33.42 -17.86
C GLN A 93 2.15 33.68 -16.59
N HIS A 94 1.80 32.65 -15.82
CA HIS A 94 1.03 32.81 -14.58
C HIS A 94 1.84 33.23 -13.35
N LYS A 95 3.17 33.14 -13.39
CA LYS A 95 4.06 33.55 -12.29
C LYS A 95 4.62 34.97 -12.47
N GLY A 96 4.22 35.65 -13.54
CA GLY A 96 4.66 37.00 -13.94
C GLY A 96 3.64 38.12 -13.70
N GLU A 97 2.50 37.85 -13.04
CA GLU A 97 1.62 38.84 -12.42
C GLU A 97 1.66 38.70 -10.89
#